data_AF-A0A264W7M4-F1
#
_entry.id   AF-A0A264W7M4-F1
#
_cell.length_a   1.000
_cell.length_b   1.000
_cell.length_c   1.000
_cell.angle_alpha   90.00
_cell.angle_beta   90.00
_cell.angle_gamma   90.00
#
_symmetry.space_group_name_H-M   'P 1'
#
loop_
_entity.id
_entity.type
_entity.pdbx_description
1 polymer ?
#
loop_
_entity_poly.entity_id
_entity_poly.type
_entity_poly.pdbx_seq_one_letter_code
_entity_poly.pdbx_strand_id
1 'polypeptide(L)' 'ERSVAEKLIEEFMLVANETVAEHFHWMNVPFIYRIHEEPNAEKLQKFLEFVTTFGYVVKGTAGDIHPRALQSILDAV' A
#
# COMPACT_ATOMS: atom_id res chain seq x y z
N GLU A 1 -21.74 -1.15 5.08
CA GLU A 1 -20.77 -2.01 5.79
C GLU A 1 -20.42 -3.17 4.87
N ARG A 2 -19.15 -3.55 4.71
CA ARG A 2 -18.77 -4.72 3.90
C ARG A 2 -18.98 -6.00 4.71
N SER A 3 -19.83 -6.88 4.23
CA SER A 3 -20.12 -8.20 4.79
C SER A 3 -18.92 -9.15 4.69
N VAL A 4 -18.97 -10.23 5.49
CA VAL A 4 -17.96 -11.31 5.44
C VAL A 4 -17.89 -11.95 4.05
N ALA A 5 -19.03 -12.12 3.39
CA ALA A 5 -19.10 -12.68 2.04
C ALA A 5 -18.37 -11.76 1.02
N GLU A 6 -18.59 -10.45 1.08
CA GLU A 6 -17.91 -9.50 0.20
C GLU A 6 -16.40 -9.47 0.44
N LYS A 7 -15.95 -9.56 1.70
CA LYS A 7 -14.53 -9.68 2.03
C LYS A 7 -13.92 -10.96 1.48
N LEU A 8 -14.62 -12.08 1.65
CA LEU A 8 -14.16 -13.38 1.15
C LEU A 8 -13.97 -13.37 -0.38
N ILE A 9 -14.95 -12.82 -1.11
CA ILE A 9 -14.84 -12.71 -2.57
C ILE A 9 -13.68 -11.80 -2.98
N GLU A 10 -13.48 -10.68 -2.27
CA GLU A 10 -12.35 -9.78 -2.55
C GLU A 10 -10.99 -10.49 -2.36
N GLU A 11 -10.79 -11.21 -1.27
CA GLU A 11 -9.54 -11.95 -1.01
C GLU A 11 -9.27 -13.01 -2.08
N PHE A 12 -10.31 -13.74 -2.53
CA PHE A 12 -10.16 -14.69 -3.62
C PHE A 12 -9.71 -14.02 -4.91
N MET A 13 -10.28 -12.87 -5.24
CA MET A 13 -9.91 -12.12 -6.44
C MET A 13 -8.49 -11.54 -6.34
N LEU A 14 -8.07 -11.08 -5.16
CA LEU A 14 -6.72 -10.58 -4.92
C LEU A 14 -5.68 -11.68 -5.16
N VAL A 15 -5.84 -12.85 -4.52
CA VAL A 15 -4.92 -13.99 -4.69
C VAL A 15 -4.85 -14.45 -6.15
N ALA A 16 -5.99 -14.51 -6.84
CA ALA A 16 -6.03 -14.87 -8.25
C ALA A 16 -5.25 -13.86 -9.13
N ASN A 17 -5.46 -12.56 -8.90
CA ASN A 17 -4.78 -11.51 -9.66
C ASN A 17 -3.27 -11.52 -9.43
N GLU A 18 -2.83 -11.69 -8.18
CA GLU A 18 -1.41 -11.79 -7.82
C GLU A 18 -0.76 -13.01 -8.46
N THR A 19 -1.44 -14.17 -8.42
CA THR A 19 -0.95 -15.42 -9.03
C THR A 19 -0.75 -15.27 -10.54
N VAL A 20 -1.70 -14.65 -11.24
CA VAL A 20 -1.57 -14.39 -12.68
C VAL A 20 -0.43 -13.41 -12.96
N ALA A 21 -0.36 -12.30 -12.22
CA ALA A 21 0.71 -11.32 -12.40
C ALA A 21 2.10 -11.95 -12.18
N GLU A 22 2.26 -12.77 -11.13
CA GLU A 22 3.49 -13.48 -10.84
C GLU A 22 3.83 -14.50 -11.94
N HIS A 23 2.85 -15.29 -12.40
CA HIS A 23 3.08 -16.27 -13.46
C HIS A 23 3.59 -15.61 -14.75
N PHE A 24 2.98 -14.50 -15.16
CA PHE A 24 3.40 -13.75 -16.35
C PHE A 24 4.72 -13.00 -16.15
N HIS A 25 5.03 -12.57 -14.92
CA HIS A 25 6.34 -12.02 -14.57
C HIS A 25 7.46 -13.04 -14.83
N TRP A 26 7.30 -14.27 -14.34
CA TRP A 26 8.30 -15.33 -14.52
C TRP A 26 8.42 -15.83 -15.96
N MET A 27 7.32 -15.80 -16.74
CA MET A 27 7.36 -16.11 -18.17
C MET A 27 8.12 -15.07 -19.01
N ASN A 28 8.37 -13.88 -18.46
CA ASN A 28 9.04 -12.77 -19.13
C ASN A 28 8.41 -12.41 -20.49
N VAL A 29 7.09 -12.40 -20.55
CA VAL A 29 6.29 -11.99 -21.71
C VAL A 29 5.60 -10.66 -21.44
N PRO A 30 5.29 -9.86 -22.48
CA PRO A 30 4.49 -8.64 -22.31
C PRO A 30 3.14 -8.95 -21.66
N PHE A 31 2.85 -8.28 -20.54
CA PHE A 31 1.61 -8.41 -19.78
C PHE A 31 1.22 -7.06 -19.17
N ILE A 32 -0.08 -6.85 -18.94
CA ILE A 32 -0.58 -5.61 -18.33
C ILE A 32 -0.61 -5.79 -16.82
N TYR A 33 0.11 -4.94 -16.09
CA TYR A 33 0.16 -4.95 -14.64
C TYR A 33 -0.72 -3.85 -14.04
N ARG A 34 -1.28 -4.12 -12.86
CA ARG A 34 -1.93 -3.10 -12.03
C ARG A 34 -0.88 -2.49 -11.10
N ILE A 35 -0.40 -1.29 -11.42
CA ILE A 35 0.64 -0.60 -10.65
C ILE A 35 0.00 0.51 -9.80
N HIS A 36 0.47 0.66 -8.57
CA HIS A 36 0.19 1.81 -7.72
C HIS A 36 1.50 2.58 -7.53
N GLU A 37 1.52 3.85 -7.93
CA GLU A 37 2.70 4.70 -7.84
C GLU A 37 3.00 5.10 -6.40
N GLU A 38 4.27 5.41 -6.13
CA GLU A 38 4.67 5.95 -4.84
C GLU A 38 4.06 7.34 -4.58
N PRO A 39 3.77 7.68 -3.32
CA PRO A 39 3.25 8.99 -2.98
C PRO A 39 4.27 10.08 -3.31
N ASN A 40 3.77 11.24 -3.73
CA ASN A 40 4.61 12.41 -3.97
C ASN A 40 5.30 12.86 -2.65
N ALA A 41 6.62 13.04 -2.70
CA ALA A 41 7.46 13.39 -1.55
C ALA A 41 6.99 14.66 -0.80
N GLU A 42 6.52 15.69 -1.50
CA GLU A 42 6.02 16.92 -0.86
C GLU A 42 4.74 16.66 -0.07
N LYS A 43 3.81 15.85 -0.62
CA LYS A 43 2.58 15.47 0.08
C LYS A 43 2.90 14.64 1.32
N LEU A 44 3.86 13.73 1.19
CA LEU A 44 4.28 12.88 2.28
C LEU A 44 4.94 13.69 3.41
N GLN A 45 5.82 14.64 3.07
CA GLN A 45 6.45 15.52 4.05
C GLN A 45 5.41 16.30 4.86
N LYS A 46 4.41 16.90 4.20
CA LYS A 46 3.31 17.62 4.87
C LYS A 46 2.51 16.71 5.81
N PHE A 47 2.26 15.46 5.38
CA PHE A 47 1.58 14.47 6.22
C PHE A 47 2.41 14.12 7.47
N LEU A 48 3.72 13.90 7.31
CA LEU A 48 4.62 13.57 8.42
C LEU A 48 4.70 14.70 9.45
N GLU A 49 4.77 15.97 9.01
CA GLU A 49 4.73 17.14 9.89
C GLU A 49 3.41 17.23 10.67
N PHE A 50 2.29 16.96 9.98
CA PHE A 50 0.97 16.96 10.59
C PHE A 50 0.87 15.89 11.70
N VAL A 51 1.20 14.63 11.43
CA VAL A 51 1.08 13.54 12.43
C VAL A 51 2.08 13.68 13.58
N THR A 52 3.25 14.27 13.32
CA THR A 52 4.26 14.56 14.36
C THR A 52 3.72 15.55 15.39
N THR A 53 2.86 16.49 14.98
CA THR A 53 2.19 17.43 15.90
C THR A 53 1.28 16.72 16.91
N PHE A 54 0.79 15.52 16.58
CA PHE A 54 0.00 14.67 17.48
C PHE A 54 0.85 13.66 18.28
N GLY A 55 2.18 13.71 18.16
CA GLY A 55 3.10 12.82 18.86
C GLY A 55 3.41 11.50 18.14
N TYR A 56 2.93 11.30 16.92
CA TYR A 56 3.26 10.11 16.12
C TYR A 56 4.58 10.34 15.36
N VAL A 57 5.62 9.59 15.72
CA VAL A 57 6.92 9.66 15.04
C VAL A 57 7.05 8.49 14.07
N VAL A 58 7.20 8.82 12.78
CA VAL A 58 7.34 7.84 11.71
C VAL A 58 8.82 7.67 11.37
N LYS A 59 9.29 6.42 11.30
CA LYS A 59 10.66 6.12 10.88
C LYS A 59 10.74 6.12 9.36
N GLY A 60 11.34 7.17 8.78
CA GLY A 60 11.58 7.29 7.33
C GLY A 60 11.87 8.74 6.93
N THR A 61 12.41 8.93 5.72
CA THR A 61 12.49 10.25 5.07
C THR A 61 11.41 10.33 3.97
N ALA A 62 11.00 11.54 3.58
CA ALA A 62 9.92 11.74 2.61
C ALA A 62 10.19 11.16 1.20
N GLY A 63 11.41 10.67 0.92
CA GLY A 63 11.76 10.00 -0.34
C GLY A 63 11.90 8.49 -0.24
N ASP A 64 11.83 7.89 0.96
CA ASP A 64 12.02 6.46 1.18
C ASP A 64 11.19 6.00 2.39
N ILE A 65 9.86 6.04 2.23
CA ILE A 65 8.94 5.51 3.24
C ILE A 65 8.37 4.18 2.79
N HIS A 66 8.50 3.17 3.65
CA HIS A 66 7.85 1.89 3.42
C HIS A 66 6.36 1.98 3.78
N PRO A 67 5.42 1.42 3.00
CA PRO A 67 3.97 1.47 3.30
C PRO A 67 3.61 0.98 4.71
N ARG A 68 4.35 0.01 5.25
CA ARG A 68 4.18 -0.47 6.65
C ARG A 68 4.38 0.62 7.70
N ALA A 69 5.25 1.60 7.45
CA ALA A 69 5.44 2.71 8.38
C ALA A 69 4.18 3.59 8.43
N LEU A 70 3.52 3.81 7.29
CA LEU A 70 2.23 4.51 7.23
C LEU A 70 1.11 3.70 7.90
N GLN A 71 1.09 2.39 7.68
CA GLN A 71 0.11 1.49 8.32
C GLN A 71 0.19 1.57 9.85
N SER A 72 1.39 1.62 10.44
CA SER A 72 1.53 1.73 11.90
C SER A 72 0.91 2.99 12.50
N ILE A 73 0.76 4.07 11.71
CA ILE A 73 0.07 5.28 12.15
C ILE A 73 -1.43 5.04 12.16
N LEU A 74 -1.96 4.40 11.11
CA LEU A 74 -3.37 4.05 11.02
C LEU A 74 -3.81 3.14 12.17
N ASP A 75 -2.96 2.20 12.58
CA ASP A 75 -3.25 1.29 13.68
C ASP A 75 -3.15 1.96 15.07
N ALA A 76 -2.46 3.10 15.17
CA ALA A 76 -2.26 3.84 16.41
C ALA A 76 -3.36 4.87 16.71
N VAL A 77 -4.26 5.13 15.75
CA VAL A 77 -5.42 6.04 15.84
C VAL A 77 -6.68 5.24 16.13
#